data_AF-A0A520N960-F1
#
_entry.id   AF-A0A520N960-F1
#
_cell.length_a   1.000
_cell.length_b   1.000
_cell.length_c   1.000
_cell.angle_alpha   90.00
_cell.angle_beta   90.00
_cell.angle_gamma   90.00
#
_symmetry.space_group_name_H-M   'P 1'
#
loop_
_entity.id
_entity.type
_entity.pdbx_description
1 polymer ?
#
loop_
_entity_poly.entity_id
_entity_poly.type
_entity_poly.pdbx_seq_one_letter_code
_entity_poly.pdbx_strand_id
1 'polypeptide(L)'
;MAAQTPLAAGVMSRLSRLDKADFGPHASVLADELQAAARAGLPLACIVLAQTLVDVIANEQAGPAGYLDGMAFAYAGNKAALSWLRGRRNLLLHHEGPSDGLMGETPAAGWLMRDAEKAIDTVLDYLKDLDIAG
;
A
#
# COMPACT_ATOMS: atom_id res chain seq x y z
N MET A 1 -12.97 4.12 -22.62
CA MET A 1 -12.37 3.56 -21.39
C MET A 1 -13.26 2.42 -20.93
N ALA A 2 -12.74 1.19 -20.83
CA ALA A 2 -13.48 0.10 -20.22
C ALA A 2 -13.77 0.47 -18.76
N ALA A 3 -14.96 0.13 -18.25
CA ALA A 3 -15.30 0.33 -16.85
C ALA A 3 -14.27 -0.41 -16.00
N GLN A 4 -13.53 0.32 -15.17
CA GLN A 4 -12.56 -0.28 -14.26
C GLN A 4 -13.35 -1.12 -13.25
N THR A 5 -13.01 -2.40 -13.13
CA THR A 5 -13.57 -3.24 -12.07
C THR A 5 -13.21 -2.59 -10.73
N PRO A 6 -14.17 -2.35 -9.83
CA PRO A 6 -13.85 -1.82 -8.51
C PRO A 6 -13.02 -2.83 -7.72
N LEU A 7 -12.22 -2.33 -6.77
CA LEU A 7 -11.55 -3.18 -5.78
C LEU A 7 -12.56 -4.09 -5.08
N ALA A 8 -12.14 -5.31 -4.73
CA ALA A 8 -12.93 -6.25 -3.97
C ALA A 8 -13.49 -5.61 -2.68
N ALA A 9 -14.79 -5.83 -2.42
CA ALA A 9 -15.49 -5.23 -1.29
C ALA A 9 -14.85 -5.54 0.06
N GLY A 10 -14.23 -6.72 0.21
CA GLY A 10 -13.48 -7.10 1.41
C GLY A 10 -12.26 -6.21 1.65
N VAL A 11 -11.46 -5.96 0.61
CA VAL A 11 -10.29 -5.07 0.66
C VAL A 11 -10.72 -3.64 1.01
N MET A 12 -11.76 -3.14 0.35
CA MET A 12 -12.31 -1.81 0.62
C MET A 12 -12.82 -1.68 2.07
N SER A 13 -13.53 -2.70 2.57
CA SER A 13 -14.02 -2.70 3.95
C SER A 13 -12.88 -2.69 4.95
N ARG A 14 -11.80 -3.44 4.73
CA ARG A 14 -10.64 -3.44 5.62
C ARG A 14 -9.93 -2.08 5.59
N LEU A 15 -9.64 -1.56 4.40
CA LEU A 15 -8.97 -0.28 4.21
C LEU A 15 -9.75 0.90 4.82
N SER A 16 -11.07 0.89 4.72
CA SER A 16 -11.94 1.93 5.30
C SER A 16 -11.92 1.98 6.82
N ARG A 17 -11.53 0.88 7.48
CA ARG A 17 -11.47 0.73 8.94
C ARG A 17 -10.06 0.86 9.49
N LEU A 18 -9.12 1.32 8.67
CA LEU A 18 -7.74 1.47 9.09
C LEU A 18 -7.67 2.43 10.29
N ASP A 19 -7.17 1.92 11.41
CA ASP A 19 -6.85 2.75 12.57
C ASP A 19 -5.53 3.48 12.32
N LYS A 20 -5.52 4.78 12.63
CA LYS A 20 -4.40 5.70 12.43
C LYS A 20 -3.95 6.33 13.73
N ALA A 21 -4.44 5.86 14.89
CA ALA A 21 -4.14 6.44 16.20
C ALA A 21 -2.63 6.55 16.46
N ASP A 22 -1.86 5.55 16.02
CA ASP A 22 -0.40 5.49 16.22
C ASP A 22 0.41 6.01 15.02
N PHE A 23 -0.24 6.57 14.00
CA PHE A 23 0.45 7.08 12.83
C PHE A 23 1.06 8.44 13.12
N GLY A 24 2.27 8.68 12.60
CA GLY A 24 2.78 10.03 12.49
C GLY A 24 1.96 10.88 11.50
N PRO A 25 2.16 12.21 11.48
CA PRO A 25 1.40 13.11 10.62
C PRO A 25 1.58 12.80 9.14
N HIS A 26 2.76 12.34 8.71
CA HIS A 26 3.02 12.00 7.31
C HIS A 26 2.32 10.70 6.92
N ALA A 27 2.44 9.65 7.74
CA ALA A 27 1.72 8.39 7.54
C ALA A 27 0.19 8.60 7.50
N SER A 28 -0.33 9.48 8.35
CA SER A 28 -1.77 9.79 8.40
C SER A 28 -2.30 10.37 7.09
N VAL A 29 -1.59 11.34 6.50
CA VAL A 29 -1.97 11.94 5.22
C VAL A 29 -1.90 10.91 4.09
N LEU A 30 -0.85 10.09 4.04
CA LEU A 30 -0.69 9.05 3.03
C LEU A 30 -1.78 7.98 3.11
N ALA A 31 -2.22 7.63 4.32
CA ALA A 31 -3.33 6.71 4.52
C ALA A 31 -4.66 7.28 3.98
N ASP A 32 -4.92 8.57 4.18
CA ASP A 32 -6.11 9.24 3.65
C ASP A 32 -6.09 9.31 2.11
N GLU A 33 -4.93 9.62 1.52
CA GLU A 33 -4.73 9.59 0.07
C GLU A 33 -4.90 8.19 -0.51
N LEU A 34 -4.40 7.16 0.18
CA LEU A 34 -4.58 5.76 -0.24
C LEU A 34 -6.07 5.37 -0.24
N GLN A 35 -6.81 5.76 0.82
CA GLN A 35 -8.26 5.55 0.87
C GLN A 35 -9.01 6.29 -0.25
N ALA A 36 -8.61 7.53 -0.55
CA ALA A 36 -9.20 8.31 -1.63
C ALA A 36 -8.92 7.69 -3.01
N ALA A 37 -7.68 7.30 -3.27
CA ALA A 37 -7.27 6.62 -4.51
C ALA A 37 -8.01 5.30 -4.71
N ALA A 38 -8.17 4.51 -3.64
CA ALA A 38 -8.92 3.26 -3.66
C ALA A 38 -10.40 3.49 -4.02
N ARG A 39 -11.05 4.48 -3.39
CA ARG A 39 -12.45 4.86 -3.71
C ARG A 39 -12.62 5.35 -5.14
N ALA A 40 -11.62 6.04 -5.67
CA ALA A 40 -11.62 6.54 -7.05
C ALA A 40 -11.26 5.48 -8.10
N GLY A 41 -10.87 4.28 -7.69
CA GLY A 41 -10.44 3.23 -8.62
C GLY A 41 -9.15 3.60 -9.37
N LEU A 42 -8.16 4.14 -8.65
CA LEU A 42 -6.87 4.57 -9.19
C LEU A 42 -5.77 3.56 -8.80
N PRO A 43 -5.58 2.46 -9.56
CA PRO A 43 -4.77 1.33 -9.12
C PRO A 43 -3.29 1.67 -8.98
N LEU A 44 -2.76 2.46 -9.91
CA LEU A 44 -1.36 2.90 -9.88
C LEU A 44 -1.09 3.78 -8.66
N ALA A 45 -1.99 4.72 -8.36
CA ALA A 45 -1.89 5.55 -7.17
C ALA A 45 -1.93 4.69 -5.90
N CYS A 46 -2.82 3.69 -5.83
CA CYS A 46 -2.88 2.76 -4.70
C CYS A 46 -1.56 2.04 -4.48
N ILE A 47 -0.92 1.52 -5.54
CA ILE A 47 0.36 0.80 -5.44
C ILE A 47 1.47 1.73 -4.92
N VAL A 48 1.55 2.95 -5.48
CA VAL A 48 2.59 3.92 -5.08
C VAL A 48 2.38 4.35 -3.64
N LEU A 49 1.17 4.79 -3.29
CA LEU A 49 0.83 5.26 -1.93
C LEU A 49 0.99 4.15 -0.89
N ALA A 50 0.62 2.90 -1.21
CA ALA A 50 0.81 1.77 -0.33
C ALA A 50 2.29 1.56 0.03
N GLN A 51 3.19 1.56 -0.96
CA GLN A 51 4.62 1.42 -0.70
C GLN A 51 5.18 2.64 0.03
N THR A 52 4.75 3.85 -0.33
CA THR A 52 5.18 5.09 0.36
C THR A 52 4.75 5.08 1.82
N LEU A 53 3.55 4.60 2.14
CA LEU A 53 3.07 4.49 3.51
C LEU A 53 3.95 3.53 4.33
N VAL A 54 4.31 2.36 3.78
CA VAL A 54 5.26 1.43 4.43
C VAL A 54 6.60 2.10 4.69
N ASP A 55 7.17 2.76 3.66
CA ASP A 55 8.47 3.42 3.78
C ASP A 55 8.42 4.57 4.81
N VAL A 56 7.32 5.32 4.87
CA VAL A 56 7.14 6.40 5.86
C VAL A 56 6.95 5.84 7.25
N ILE A 57 6.05 4.89 7.50
CA ILE A 57 5.86 4.31 8.84
C ILE A 57 7.18 3.73 9.36
N ALA A 58 7.97 3.07 8.51
CA ALA A 58 9.28 2.51 8.90
C ALA A 58 10.36 3.54 9.27
N ASN A 59 10.21 4.81 8.88
CA ASN A 59 11.24 5.84 9.08
C ASN A 59 10.73 7.07 9.85
N GLU A 60 9.41 7.25 9.93
CA GLU A 60 8.77 8.33 10.66
C GLU A 60 8.84 8.01 12.15
N GLN A 61 9.61 8.80 12.89
CA GLN A 61 9.59 8.77 14.34
C GLN A 61 8.19 9.23 14.78
N ALA A 62 7.33 8.28 15.16
CA ALA A 62 5.94 8.55 15.46
C ALA A 62 5.80 9.43 16.72
N GLY A 63 5.51 10.73 16.51
CA GLY A 63 4.95 11.65 17.50
C GLY A 63 5.69 11.80 18.85
N PRO A 64 5.12 12.55 19.81
CA PRO A 64 5.79 12.87 21.10
C PRO A 64 6.13 11.67 21.99
N ALA A 65 5.67 10.46 21.65
CA ALA A 65 5.81 9.25 22.44
C ALA A 65 6.80 8.22 21.88
N GLY A 66 7.31 8.38 20.65
CA GLY A 66 8.32 7.48 20.08
C GLY A 66 7.94 5.99 20.12
N TYR A 67 6.63 5.67 20.04
CA TYR A 67 6.11 4.37 20.46
C TYR A 67 6.34 3.24 19.43
N LEU A 68 6.63 3.58 18.17
CA LEU A 68 7.06 2.61 17.16
C LEU A 68 8.59 2.68 17.04
N ASP A 69 9.30 2.00 17.94
CA ASP A 69 10.75 1.84 17.82
C ASP A 69 11.08 1.14 16.49
N GLY A 70 12.13 1.62 15.79
CA GLY A 70 12.61 1.08 14.51
C GLY A 70 12.87 -0.43 14.53
N MET A 71 12.98 -1.02 15.73
CA MET A 71 13.13 -2.46 15.98
C MET A 71 11.84 -3.29 15.81
N ALA A 72 10.65 -2.73 16.04
CA ALA A 72 9.38 -3.43 15.79
C ALA A 72 9.18 -3.72 14.28
N PHE A 73 9.74 -2.86 13.43
CA PHE A 73 9.74 -2.99 11.97
C PHE A 73 10.57 -4.16 11.43
N ALA A 74 11.57 -4.63 12.16
CA ALA A 74 12.38 -5.77 11.72
C ALA A 74 11.63 -7.10 11.78
N TYR A 75 10.52 -7.16 12.53
CA TYR A 75 9.80 -8.39 12.86
C TYR A 75 8.39 -8.49 12.26
N ALA A 76 7.77 -7.37 11.87
CA ALA A 76 6.43 -7.39 11.28
C ALA A 76 6.47 -7.62 9.77
N GLY A 77 5.70 -8.59 9.29
CA GLY A 77 5.35 -8.69 7.87
C GLY A 77 5.94 -9.88 7.11
N ASN A 78 5.12 -10.37 6.19
CA ASN A 78 5.53 -11.23 5.09
C ASN A 78 6.57 -10.51 4.19
N LYS A 79 7.86 -10.72 4.46
CA LYS A 79 8.98 -10.10 3.72
C LYS A 79 8.88 -10.27 2.20
N ALA A 80 8.31 -11.37 1.72
CA ALA A 80 8.09 -11.59 0.30
C ALA A 80 7.03 -10.65 -0.28
N ALA A 81 5.95 -10.37 0.46
CA ALA A 81 4.91 -9.44 0.05
C ALA A 81 5.44 -7.99 0.01
N LEU A 82 6.17 -7.57 1.05
CA LEU A 82 6.80 -6.24 1.08
C LEU A 82 7.88 -6.07 -0.01
N SER A 83 8.66 -7.11 -0.29
CA SER A 83 9.62 -7.11 -1.40
C SER A 83 8.92 -6.99 -2.76
N TRP A 84 7.82 -7.74 -2.96
CA TRP A 84 7.00 -7.63 -4.16
C TRP A 84 6.42 -6.22 -4.33
N LEU A 85 5.88 -5.61 -3.26
CA LEU A 85 5.28 -4.27 -3.33
C LEU A 85 6.32 -3.22 -3.72
N ARG A 86 7.51 -3.26 -3.09
CA ARG A 86 8.63 -2.38 -3.46
C ARG A 86 9.04 -2.57 -4.92
N GLY A 87 9.19 -3.81 -5.37
CA GLY A 87 9.52 -4.12 -6.75
C GLY A 87 8.46 -3.61 -7.73
N ARG A 88 7.17 -3.81 -7.43
CA ARG A 88 6.08 -3.35 -8.27
C ARG A 88 6.04 -1.83 -8.36
N ARG A 89 6.16 -1.12 -7.24
CA ARG A 89 6.27 0.35 -7.23
C ARG A 89 7.48 0.84 -8.05
N ASN A 90 8.62 0.18 -7.93
CA ASN A 90 9.82 0.56 -8.70
C ASN A 90 9.59 0.44 -10.20
N LEU A 91 8.97 -0.64 -10.68
CA LEU A 91 8.61 -0.78 -12.10
C LEU A 91 7.71 0.36 -12.60
N LEU A 92 6.82 0.87 -11.75
CA LEU A 92 5.92 1.99 -12.09
C LEU A 92 6.65 3.34 -12.17
N LEU A 93 7.61 3.59 -11.27
CA LEU A 93 8.27 4.90 -11.15
C LEU A 93 9.60 5.00 -11.91
N HIS A 94 10.33 3.90 -12.03
CA HIS A 94 11.66 3.82 -12.64
C HIS A 94 11.53 2.99 -13.90
N HIS A 95 11.05 3.61 -14.98
CA HIS A 95 10.86 2.93 -16.27
C HIS A 95 12.19 2.36 -16.79
N GLU A 96 12.45 1.10 -16.49
CA GLU A 96 13.67 0.35 -16.85
C GLU A 96 13.41 -0.66 -17.98
N GLY A 97 12.17 -0.73 -18.47
CA GLY A 97 11.75 -1.63 -19.54
C GLY A 97 10.23 -1.84 -19.59
N PRO A 98 9.75 -2.75 -20.45
CA PRO A 98 8.35 -3.14 -20.51
C PRO A 98 7.82 -3.54 -19.13
N SER A 99 6.62 -3.09 -18.78
CA SER A 99 5.98 -3.39 -17.49
C SER A 99 4.59 -3.95 -17.73
N ASP A 100 4.35 -5.17 -17.24
CA ASP A 100 3.05 -5.84 -17.41
C ASP A 100 1.89 -4.95 -16.96
N GLY A 101 0.88 -4.84 -17.83
CA GLY A 101 -0.31 -4.04 -17.60
C GLY A 101 -0.16 -2.55 -17.94
N LEU A 102 0.97 -2.16 -18.54
CA LEU A 102 1.23 -0.80 -19.03
C LEU A 102 1.63 -0.77 -20.52
N MET A 103 1.60 -1.90 -21.22
CA MET A 103 2.06 -2.02 -22.61
C MET A 103 0.91 -2.14 -23.63
N GLY A 104 -0.33 -1.86 -23.22
CA GLY A 104 -1.50 -1.90 -24.09
C GLY A 104 -2.15 -3.28 -24.20
N GLU A 105 -1.85 -4.19 -23.27
CA GLU A 105 -2.43 -5.52 -23.22
C GLU A 105 -3.94 -5.43 -22.96
N THR A 106 -4.74 -6.24 -23.67
CA THR A 106 -6.20 -6.28 -23.48
C THR A 106 -6.64 -6.47 -22.01
N PRO A 107 -6.00 -7.33 -21.20
CA PRO A 107 -6.35 -7.49 -19.78
C PRO A 107 -5.64 -6.52 -18.80
N ALA A 108 -4.85 -5.56 -19.29
CA ALA A 108 -3.97 -4.69 -18.49
C ALA A 108 -4.68 -4.03 -17.30
N ALA A 109 -5.86 -3.45 -17.53
CA ALA A 109 -6.63 -2.77 -16.47
C ALA A 109 -7.01 -3.72 -15.32
N GLY A 110 -7.38 -4.97 -15.63
CA GLY A 110 -7.70 -5.97 -14.62
C GLY A 110 -6.47 -6.44 -13.85
N TRP A 111 -5.30 -6.46 -14.49
CA TRP A 111 -4.04 -6.79 -13.83
C TRP A 111 -3.64 -5.70 -12.84
N LEU A 112 -3.69 -4.44 -13.26
CA LEU A 112 -3.41 -3.29 -12.39
C LEU A 112 -4.34 -3.26 -11.17
N MET A 113 -5.61 -3.64 -11.33
CA MET A 113 -6.52 -3.68 -10.20
C MET A 113 -6.19 -4.78 -9.20
N ARG A 114 -5.82 -5.96 -9.68
CA ARG A 114 -5.36 -7.06 -8.80
C ARG A 114 -4.05 -6.71 -8.09
N ASP A 115 -3.16 -5.98 -8.76
CA ASP A 115 -1.94 -5.47 -8.13
C ASP A 115 -2.27 -4.43 -7.05
N ALA A 116 -3.25 -3.55 -7.29
CA ALA A 116 -3.70 -2.59 -6.28
C ALA A 116 -4.33 -3.28 -5.06
N GLU A 117 -5.16 -4.32 -5.27
CA GLU A 117 -5.70 -5.15 -4.18
C GLU A 117 -4.57 -5.79 -3.36
N LYS A 118 -3.61 -6.43 -4.04
CA LYS A 118 -2.46 -7.06 -3.38
C LYS A 118 -1.60 -6.04 -2.63
N ALA A 119 -1.42 -4.84 -3.17
CA ALA A 119 -0.68 -3.76 -2.50
C ALA A 119 -1.38 -3.31 -1.22
N ILE A 120 -2.70 -3.09 -1.27
CA ILE A 120 -3.50 -2.71 -0.09
C ILE A 120 -3.47 -3.82 0.96
N ASP A 121 -3.71 -5.07 0.58
CA ASP A 121 -3.66 -6.20 1.53
C ASP A 121 -2.27 -6.34 2.16
N THR A 122 -1.20 -6.16 1.38
CA THR A 122 0.19 -6.19 1.91
C THR A 122 0.40 -5.16 3.02
N VAL A 123 -0.11 -3.93 2.83
CA VAL A 123 -0.01 -2.86 3.84
C VAL A 123 -0.85 -3.18 5.07
N LEU A 124 -2.10 -3.62 4.87
CA LEU A 124 -3.00 -3.93 5.98
C LEU A 124 -2.52 -5.11 6.83
N ASP A 125 -1.93 -6.12 6.20
CA ASP A 125 -1.32 -7.26 6.90
C ASP A 125 -0.07 -6.82 7.66
N TYR A 126 0.77 -5.99 7.04
CA TYR A 126 1.94 -5.40 7.69
C TYR A 126 1.58 -4.57 8.94
N LEU A 127 0.55 -3.72 8.85
CA LEU A 127 0.07 -2.92 9.97
C LEU A 127 -0.51 -3.77 11.09
N LYS A 128 -1.23 -4.85 10.74
CA LYS A 128 -1.73 -5.82 11.72
C LYS A 128 -0.58 -6.54 12.44
N ASP A 129 0.48 -6.90 11.73
CA ASP A 129 1.65 -7.54 12.35
C ASP A 129 2.39 -6.58 13.31
N LEU A 130 2.38 -5.27 13.03
CA LEU A 130 2.94 -4.26 13.95
C LEU A 130 2.10 -4.11 15.23
N ASP A 131 0.77 -4.12 15.12
CA ASP A 131 -0.14 -4.06 16.28
C ASP A 131 0.02 -5.27 17.21
N ILE A 132 0.33 -6.45 16.67
CA ILE A 132 0.64 -7.65 17.47
C ILE A 132 2.03 -7.57 18.15
N ALA A 133 2.93 -6.74 17.62
CA ALA A 133 4.31 -6.60 18.11
C ALA A 133 4.49 -5.48 19.16
N GLY A 134 3.48 -4.62 19.35
CA GLY A 134 3.42 -3.56 20.37
C GLY A 134 2.81 -4.02 21.69
#